data_AF-A0A2K3NQI9-F1
#
_entry.id   AF-A0A2K3NQI9-F1
#
_cell.length_a   1.000
_cell.length_b   1.000
_cell.length_c   1.000
_cell.angle_alpha   90.00
_cell.angle_beta   90.00
_cell.angle_gamma   90.00
#
_symmetry.space_group_name_H-M   'P 1'
#
loop_
_entity.id
_entity.type
_entity.pdbx_description
1 polymer ?
#
loop_
_entity_poly.entity_id
_entity_poly.type
_entity_poly.pdbx_seq_one_letter_code
_entity_poly.pdbx_strand_id
1 'polypeptide(L)'
;MEGNRRMGMVIIDSSTGSLAEFGCEVEITECEPLPDGRFYIEIEGRRRFRNLRSWDQDGYRVAEVEWIQDIMPPEGTKEKEDLQELTYNAAESARSWIGRAKELARQAGYPLQSEAFRKIGSPTD
;
A
#
# COMPACT_ATOMS: atom_id res chain seq x y z
N MET A 1 -21.54 -4.53 -8.18
CA MET A 1 -20.29 -5.18 -7.76
C MET A 1 -20.68 -6.34 -6.87
N GLU A 2 -20.68 -7.56 -7.42
CA GLU A 2 -20.99 -8.78 -6.68
C GLU A 2 -19.70 -9.35 -6.05
N GLY A 3 -19.83 -10.17 -5.01
CA GLY A 3 -18.71 -10.72 -4.26
C GLY A 3 -18.35 -9.94 -2.99
N ASN A 4 -17.23 -10.30 -2.36
CA ASN A 4 -16.82 -9.79 -1.05
C ASN A 4 -16.05 -8.46 -1.11
N ARG A 5 -15.94 -7.83 -2.29
CA ARG A 5 -15.19 -6.59 -2.53
C ARG A 5 -13.70 -6.66 -2.14
N ARG A 6 -13.09 -7.85 -2.15
CA ARG A 6 -11.68 -8.04 -1.82
C ARG A 6 -10.91 -8.64 -2.97
N MET A 7 -9.66 -8.20 -3.13
CA MET A 7 -8.74 -8.73 -4.13
C MET A 7 -7.29 -8.62 -3.67
N GLY A 8 -6.39 -9.36 -4.32
CA GLY A 8 -4.95 -9.26 -4.08
C GLY A 8 -4.32 -8.15 -4.92
N MET A 9 -3.53 -7.29 -4.28
CA MET A 9 -2.65 -6.32 -4.91
C MET A 9 -1.21 -6.84 -4.83
N VAL A 10 -0.57 -7.03 -5.99
CA VAL A 10 0.79 -7.54 -6.14
C VAL A 10 1.52 -6.75 -7.21
N ILE A 11 2.82 -6.56 -7.04
CA ILE A 11 3.68 -6.03 -8.10
C ILE A 11 4.00 -7.16 -9.07
N ILE A 12 3.98 -6.84 -10.37
CA ILE A 12 4.44 -7.74 -11.42
C ILE A 12 5.82 -7.26 -11.84
N ASP A 13 6.80 -8.16 -11.82
CA ASP A 13 8.11 -7.88 -12.37
C ASP A 13 7.97 -7.72 -13.90
N SER A 14 8.30 -6.53 -14.40
CA SER A 14 8.11 -6.20 -15.82
C SER A 14 9.05 -6.95 -16.76
N SER A 15 10.17 -7.48 -16.25
CA SER A 15 11.15 -8.22 -17.05
C SER A 15 10.80 -9.69 -17.17
N THR A 16 10.21 -10.29 -16.13
CA THR A 16 9.88 -11.72 -16.09
C THR A 16 8.38 -12.01 -16.21
N GLY A 17 7.52 -11.02 -16.02
CA GLY A 17 6.06 -11.19 -15.93
C GLY A 17 5.60 -11.93 -14.67
N SER A 18 6.50 -12.20 -13.73
CA SER A 18 6.22 -12.96 -12.51
C SER A 18 5.59 -12.07 -11.45
N LEU A 19 4.68 -12.64 -10.67
CA LEU A 19 4.14 -11.97 -9.49
C LEU A 19 5.23 -11.87 -8.41
N ALA A 20 5.27 -10.75 -7.70
CA ALA A 20 6.04 -10.63 -6.48
C ALA A 20 5.60 -11.70 -5.46
N GLU A 21 6.58 -12.17 -4.68
CA GLU A 21 6.37 -13.18 -3.64
C GLU A 21 5.41 -12.69 -2.55
N PHE A 22 5.37 -11.39 -2.28
CA PHE A 22 4.52 -10.79 -1.26
C PHE A 22 3.53 -9.80 -1.85
N GLY A 23 2.32 -9.80 -1.30
CA GLY A 23 1.23 -8.92 -1.70
C GLY A 23 0.38 -8.46 -0.52
N CYS A 24 -0.65 -7.67 -0.85
CA CYS A 24 -1.62 -7.17 0.12
C CYS A 24 -3.04 -7.46 -0.36
N GLU A 25 -3.87 -8.04 0.49
CA GLU A 25 -5.32 -8.01 0.29
C GLU A 25 -5.79 -6.57 0.43
N VAL A 26 -6.54 -6.11 -0.55
CA VAL A 26 -7.20 -4.81 -0.54
C VAL A 26 -8.71 -4.99 -0.55
N GLU A 27 -9.41 -4.07 0.09
CA GLU A 27 -10.86 -3.98 0.09
C GLU A 27 -11.30 -2.75 -0.71
N ILE A 28 -12.28 -2.93 -1.59
CA ILE A 28 -12.86 -1.85 -2.39
C ILE A 28 -13.85 -1.08 -1.51
N THR A 29 -13.52 0.17 -1.19
CA THR A 29 -14.32 1.07 -0.36
C THR A 29 -15.32 1.86 -1.20
N GLU A 30 -14.90 2.30 -2.39
CA GLU A 30 -15.73 3.02 -3.36
C GLU A 30 -15.53 2.48 -4.77
N CYS A 31 -16.57 2.57 -5.59
CA CYS A 31 -16.55 2.10 -6.98
C CYS A 31 -17.50 2.95 -7.82
N GLU A 32 -16.93 3.77 -8.71
CA GLU A 32 -17.66 4.63 -9.63
C GLU A 32 -17.51 4.12 -11.08
N PRO A 33 -18.61 3.73 -11.74
CA PRO A 33 -18.58 3.39 -13.16
C PRO A 33 -18.40 4.64 -14.03
N LEU A 34 -17.55 4.53 -15.05
CA LEU A 34 -17.32 5.57 -16.06
C LEU A 34 -18.12 5.25 -17.34
N PRO A 35 -18.50 6.27 -18.15
CA PRO A 35 -19.32 6.09 -19.36
C PRO A 35 -18.73 5.15 -20.43
N ASP A 36 -17.42 4.90 -20.40
CA ASP A 36 -16.70 4.03 -21.33
C ASP A 36 -16.57 2.58 -20.82
N GLY A 37 -17.22 2.24 -19.71
CA GLY A 37 -17.19 0.90 -19.12
C GLY A 37 -15.99 0.64 -18.20
N ARG A 38 -15.13 1.65 -17.95
CA ARG A 38 -14.11 1.60 -16.90
C ARG A 38 -14.71 1.89 -15.53
N PHE A 39 -13.92 1.67 -14.48
CA PHE A 39 -14.29 1.98 -13.11
C PHE A 39 -13.17 2.79 -12.45
N TYR A 40 -13.56 3.81 -11.69
CA TYR A 40 -12.72 4.36 -10.64
C TYR A 40 -13.00 3.58 -9.36
N ILE A 41 -11.95 3.06 -8.73
CA ILE A 41 -12.07 2.30 -7.48
C ILE A 41 -11.17 2.93 -6.42
N GLU A 42 -11.73 3.10 -5.24
CA GLU A 42 -10.95 3.39 -4.04
C GLU A 42 -10.76 2.09 -3.27
N ILE A 43 -9.53 1.87 -2.77
CA ILE A 43 -9.15 0.64 -2.11
C ILE A 43 -8.37 0.93 -0.83
N GLU A 44 -8.58 0.09 0.19
CA GLU A 44 -7.82 0.10 1.43
C GLU A 44 -7.07 -1.21 1.63
N GLY A 45 -5.79 -1.13 1.99
CA GLY A 45 -5.00 -2.30 2.37
C GLY A 45 -5.50 -2.93 3.68
N ARG A 46 -5.57 -4.27 3.72
CA ARG A 46 -6.08 -5.02 4.87
C ARG A 46 -5.04 -5.98 5.45
N ARG A 47 -4.59 -6.98 4.69
CA ARG A 47 -3.75 -8.07 5.20
C ARG A 47 -2.62 -8.38 4.23
N ARG A 48 -1.44 -8.71 4.75
CA ARG A 48 -0.30 -9.15 3.93
C ARG A 48 -0.38 -10.64 3.68
N PHE A 49 0.08 -11.06 2.50
CA PHE A 49 0.18 -12.46 2.16
C PHE A 49 1.45 -12.77 1.39
N ARG A 50 1.86 -14.03 1.45
CA ARG A 50 2.88 -14.64 0.60
C ARG A 50 2.18 -15.45 -0.50
N ASN A 51 2.55 -15.23 -1.75
CA ASN A 51 2.07 -16.00 -2.88
C ASN A 51 2.75 -17.36 -2.92
N LEU A 52 1.96 -18.45 -2.88
CA LEU A 52 2.47 -19.82 -2.97
C LEU A 52 2.48 -20.29 -4.42
N ARG A 53 1.42 -20.00 -5.17
CA ARG A 53 1.31 -20.26 -6.61
C ARG A 53 0.19 -19.42 -7.22
N SER A 54 0.29 -19.17 -8.52
CA SER A 54 -0.73 -18.42 -9.27
C SER A 54 -1.03 -19.03 -10.63
N TRP A 55 -2.26 -18.83 -11.11
CA TRP A 55 -2.74 -19.28 -12.42
C TRP A 55 -3.74 -18.28 -13.00
N ASP A 56 -4.02 -18.38 -14.30
CA ASP A 56 -5.04 -17.57 -14.96
C ASP A 56 -6.38 -18.34 -15.00
N GLN A 57 -7.46 -17.64 -14.67
CA GLN A 57 -8.83 -18.18 -14.68
C GLN A 57 -9.80 -17.08 -15.11
N ASP A 58 -10.55 -17.32 -16.19
CA ASP A 58 -11.59 -16.42 -16.71
C ASP A 58 -11.13 -14.96 -16.93
N GLY A 59 -9.87 -14.77 -17.35
CA GLY A 59 -9.27 -13.45 -17.57
C GLY A 59 -8.72 -12.77 -16.32
N TYR A 60 -8.74 -13.45 -15.17
CA TYR A 60 -8.16 -12.98 -13.90
C TYR A 60 -6.97 -13.83 -13.49
N ARG A 61 -5.97 -13.19 -12.87
CA ARG A 61 -4.88 -13.88 -12.19
C ARG A 61 -5.35 -14.25 -10.79
N VAL A 62 -5.40 -15.55 -10.50
CA VAL A 62 -5.76 -16.11 -9.19
C VAL A 62 -4.49 -16.63 -8.51
N ALA A 63 -4.45 -16.56 -7.18
CA ALA A 63 -3.33 -17.06 -6.40
C ALA A 63 -3.79 -17.84 -5.16
N GLU A 64 -3.04 -18.89 -4.85
CA GLU A 64 -3.07 -19.51 -3.53
C GLU A 64 -2.04 -18.80 -2.65
N VAL A 65 -2.46 -18.41 -1.45
CA VAL A 65 -1.68 -17.51 -0.60
C VAL A 65 -1.62 -18.00 0.84
N GLU A 66 -0.52 -17.67 1.50
CA GLU A 66 -0.32 -17.81 2.94
C GLU A 66 -0.43 -16.43 3.60
N TRP A 67 -1.27 -16.31 4.64
CA TRP A 67 -1.46 -15.05 5.35
C TRP A 67 -0.33 -14.76 6.32
N ILE A 68 0.13 -13.50 6.34
CA ILE A 68 1.21 -13.06 7.22
C ILE A 68 0.61 -12.28 8.37
N GLN A 69 0.83 -12.78 9.59
CA GLN A 69 0.46 -12.09 10.82
C GLN A 69 1.67 -11.28 11.33
N ASP A 70 1.45 -9.99 11.58
CA ASP A 70 2.45 -9.16 12.25
C ASP A 70 2.63 -9.61 13.71
N ILE A 71 3.89 -9.75 14.12
CA ILE A 71 4.27 -10.12 15.48
C ILE A 71 4.66 -8.83 16.21
N MET A 72 3.91 -8.48 17.25
CA MET A 72 4.27 -7.40 18.16
C MET A 72 5.08 -7.96 19.32
N PRO A 73 6.32 -7.52 19.53
CA PRO A 73 7.08 -7.90 20.71
C PRO A 73 6.35 -7.49 22.00
N PRO A 74 6.39 -8.32 23.06
CA PRO A 74 5.80 -7.97 24.35
C PRO A 74 6.42 -6.71 24.96
N GLU A 75 5.65 -5.97 25.75
CA GLU A 75 6.15 -4.78 26.45
C GLU A 75 7.29 -5.13 27.42
N GLY A 76 8.28 -4.23 27.53
CA GLY A 76 9.46 -4.41 28.38
C GLY A 76 10.50 -5.41 27.85
N THR A 77 10.33 -5.92 26.63
CA THR A 77 11.35 -6.74 25.95
C THR A 77 12.35 -5.87 25.21
N LYS A 78 13.58 -6.36 25.05
CA LYS A 78 14.59 -5.67 24.24
C LYS A 78 14.14 -5.54 22.79
N GLU A 79 13.49 -6.57 22.25
CA GLU A 79 12.94 -6.55 20.88
C GLU A 79 11.91 -5.42 20.69
N LYS A 80 11.15 -5.09 21.73
CA LYS A 80 10.22 -3.95 21.70
C LYS A 80 10.97 -2.61 21.66
N GLU A 81 11.99 -2.46 22.47
CA GLU A 81 12.85 -1.27 22.50
C GLU A 81 13.56 -1.07 21.16
N ASP A 82 14.16 -2.13 20.62
CA ASP A 82 14.81 -2.13 19.31
C ASP A 82 13.81 -1.76 18.19
N LEU A 83 12.60 -2.30 18.22
CA LEU A 83 11.54 -1.96 17.26
C LEU A 83 11.12 -0.48 17.36
N GLN A 84 11.02 0.06 18.57
CA GLN A 84 10.71 1.48 18.80
C GLN A 84 11.82 2.40 18.28
N GLU A 85 13.08 2.06 18.55
CA GLU A 85 14.23 2.82 18.06
C GLU A 85 14.29 2.83 16.52
N LEU A 86 14.13 1.66 15.89
CA LEU A 86 14.07 1.54 14.43
C LEU A 86 12.92 2.38 13.85
N THR A 87 11.75 2.35 14.48
CA THR A 87 10.58 3.13 14.05
C THR A 87 10.88 4.64 14.13
N TYR A 88 11.50 5.09 15.21
CA TYR A 88 11.90 6.50 15.38
C TYR A 88 12.90 6.93 14.32
N ASN A 89 13.95 6.13 14.11
CA ASN A 89 15.01 6.41 13.14
C ASN A 89 14.48 6.45 11.70
N ALA A 90 13.60 5.53 11.34
CA ALA A 90 12.94 5.53 10.03
C ALA A 90 12.09 6.79 9.84
N ALA A 91 11.33 7.19 10.86
CA ALA A 91 10.48 8.37 10.80
C ALA A 91 11.30 9.68 10.71
N GLU A 92 12.40 9.79 11.45
CA GLU A 92 13.33 10.93 11.37
C GLU A 92 13.99 11.01 9.99
N SER A 93 14.44 9.87 9.44
CA SER A 93 15.03 9.79 8.11
C SER A 93 14.05 10.26 7.03
N ALA A 94 12.80 9.80 7.10
CA ALA A 94 11.73 10.22 6.20
C ALA A 94 11.43 11.72 6.33
N ARG A 95 11.28 12.24 7.56
CA ARG A 95 11.06 13.68 7.80
C ARG A 95 12.19 14.54 7.25
N SER A 96 13.44 14.14 7.49
CA SER A 96 14.62 14.83 6.99
C SER A 96 14.66 14.85 5.46
N TRP A 97 14.38 13.71 4.81
CA TRP A 97 14.32 13.62 3.36
C TRP A 97 13.20 14.49 2.77
N ILE A 98 11.99 14.44 3.33
CA ILE A 98 10.86 15.29 2.91
C ILE A 98 11.21 16.77 3.07
N GLY A 99 11.84 17.14 4.18
CA GLY A 99 12.28 18.52 4.44
C GLY A 99 13.25 19.01 3.36
N ARG A 100 14.26 18.20 3.02
CA ARG A 100 15.20 18.51 1.93
C ARG A 100 14.51 18.59 0.57
N ALA A 101 13.62 17.65 0.26
CA ALA A 101 12.88 17.65 -1.01
C ALA A 101 12.03 18.91 -1.17
N LYS A 102 11.37 19.37 -0.10
CA LYS A 102 10.59 20.62 -0.08
C LYS A 102 11.47 21.85 -0.31
N GLU A 103 12.65 21.91 0.32
CA GLU A 103 13.57 23.03 0.15
C GLU A 103 14.09 23.11 -1.29
N LEU A 104 14.48 21.97 -1.88
CA LEU A 104 14.92 21.92 -3.27
C LEU A 104 13.80 22.31 -4.24
N ALA A 105 12.56 21.85 -4.02
CA ALA A 105 11.42 22.24 -4.85
C ALA A 105 11.16 23.77 -4.79
N ARG A 106 11.27 24.36 -3.60
CA ARG A 106 11.13 25.81 -3.39
C ARG A 106 12.22 26.61 -4.12
N GLN A 107 13.47 26.16 -4.06
CA GLN A 107 14.60 26.80 -4.73
C GLN A 107 14.53 26.68 -6.26
N ALA A 108 14.01 25.54 -6.76
CA ALA A 108 13.84 25.30 -8.19
C ALA A 108 12.56 25.94 -8.78
N GLY A 109 11.75 26.64 -7.98
CA GLY A 109 10.53 27.30 -8.43
C GLY A 109 9.39 26.36 -8.83
N TYR A 110 9.48 25.07 -8.49
CA TYR A 110 8.40 24.11 -8.73
C TYR A 110 7.41 24.15 -7.56
N PRO A 111 6.16 24.59 -7.75
CA PRO A 111 5.14 24.41 -6.73
C PRO A 111 4.88 22.92 -6.58
N LEU A 112 5.22 22.35 -5.43
CA LEU A 112 4.70 21.04 -5.02
C LEU A 112 3.18 21.22 -4.92
N GLN A 113 2.43 20.76 -5.93
CA GLN A 113 0.97 20.81 -5.91
C GLN A 113 0.48 20.06 -4.67
N SER A 114 -0.03 20.82 -3.70
CA SER A 114 -0.53 20.38 -2.40
C SER A 114 -1.82 19.56 -2.50
N GLU A 115 -2.39 19.40 -3.70
CA GLU A 115 -3.68 18.75 -3.93
C GLU A 115 -3.60 17.23 -3.93
N ALA A 116 -2.42 16.62 -4.17
CA ALA A 116 -2.29 15.16 -4.20
C ALA A 116 -2.39 14.50 -2.81
N PHE A 117 -2.19 15.23 -1.71
CA PHE A 117 -2.28 14.70 -0.34
C PHE A 117 -3.60 15.00 0.38
N ARG A 118 -4.47 15.84 -0.19
CA ARG A 118 -5.69 16.29 0.50
C ARG A 118 -6.84 15.27 0.46
N LYS A 119 -6.72 14.19 -0.33
CA LYS A 119 -7.73 13.13 -0.45
C LYS A 119 -7.51 11.89 0.44
N ILE A 120 -6.53 11.89 1.35
CA ILE A 120 -6.26 10.72 2.25
C ILE A 120 -6.73 10.98 3.70
N GLY A 121 -7.56 12.00 3.95
CA GLY A 121 -8.09 12.18 5.30
C GLY A 121 -9.06 13.32 5.45
N SER A 122 -10.34 13.01 5.32
CA SER A 122 -11.37 13.68 6.11
C SER A 122 -12.16 12.60 6.87
N PRO A 123 -11.92 12.41 8.18
CA PRO A 123 -12.94 11.81 9.03
C PRO A 123 -14.10 12.80 9.07
N THR A 124 -15.28 12.37 8.62
CA THR A 124 -16.52 13.11 8.91
C THR A 124 -17.17 12.45 10.12
N ASP A 125 -17.68 13.31 11.00
CA ASP A 125 -18.43 13.02 12.23
C ASP A 125 -19.59 12.02 12.05
#